data_AF-A0A2G6GI17-F1
#
_entry.id   AF-A0A2G6GI17-F1
#
_cell.length_a   1.000
_cell.length_b   1.000
_cell.length_c   1.000
_cell.angle_alpha   90.00
_cell.angle_beta   90.00
_cell.angle_gamma   90.00
#
_symmetry.space_group_name_H-M   'P 1'
#
loop_
_entity.id
_entity.type
_entity.pdbx_description
1 polymer ?
#
loop_
_entity_poly.entity_id
_entity_poly.type
_entity_poly.pdbx_seq_one_letter_code
_entity_poly.pdbx_strand_id
1 'polypeptide(L)'
;RGLIVSPPKSGKTTVLKDIANGVTENYSDLHLMVVLIGERPEEVTDMERSIDGEVSSSTFDEPVRQHCRVAEMALARAKRLVEGGQDVVVLLDSITRLARAYNLTVQPSGRTLSGGLDPSALYPPKRFFGAARNLEEGGSLTIIGTCLVDTGSRMDDVIYEEFKGTGNMELLLSRRLQERRIFPAFDIERSSTRREDLLLSGDELARVYTMRRMLGHLMDTPGYDISSATAAVFQRMRGTKTNYEFLESLTKDMM
;
A
#
# COMPACT_ATOMS: atom_id res chain seq x y z
N ARG A 1 9.05 0.43 1.48
CA ARG A 1 8.47 -0.49 0.46
C ARG A 1 7.18 -1.08 1.01
N GLY A 2 6.05 -0.45 0.65
CA GLY A 2 4.75 -0.72 1.26
C GLY A 2 3.81 -1.51 0.36
N LEU A 3 2.96 -2.33 0.98
CA LEU A 3 1.81 -2.95 0.34
C LEU A 3 0.52 -2.39 0.94
N ILE A 4 -0.39 -1.92 0.09
CA ILE A 4 -1.78 -1.70 0.48
C ILE A 4 -2.56 -2.95 0.09
N VAL A 5 -2.88 -3.76 1.09
CA VAL A 5 -3.51 -5.07 0.92
C VAL A 5 -5.02 -4.85 1.03
N SER A 6 -5.72 -5.02 -0.09
CA SER A 6 -7.08 -4.53 -0.25
C SER A 6 -7.99 -5.58 -0.86
N PRO A 7 -9.08 -5.98 -0.19
CA PRO A 7 -10.21 -6.60 -0.85
C PRO A 7 -10.80 -5.69 -1.94
N PRO A 8 -11.45 -6.25 -2.97
CA PRO A 8 -12.22 -5.46 -3.93
C PRO A 8 -13.19 -4.51 -3.22
N LYS A 9 -13.29 -3.28 -3.73
CA LYS A 9 -14.18 -2.20 -3.24
C LYS A 9 -13.85 -1.63 -1.85
N SER A 10 -12.75 -1.99 -1.18
CA SER A 10 -12.44 -1.53 0.19
C SER A 10 -11.84 -0.12 0.35
N GLY A 11 -11.90 0.71 -0.70
CA GLY A 11 -11.45 2.11 -0.63
C GLY A 11 -10.00 2.32 -1.06
N LYS A 12 -9.36 1.32 -1.67
CA LYS A 12 -8.00 1.38 -2.24
C LYS A 12 -7.69 2.69 -2.98
N THR A 13 -8.54 3.09 -3.92
CA THR A 13 -8.32 4.28 -4.76
C THR A 13 -8.31 5.56 -3.93
N THR A 14 -9.22 5.67 -2.95
CA THR A 14 -9.25 6.81 -2.02
C THR A 14 -7.96 6.86 -1.22
N VAL A 15 -7.53 5.74 -0.65
CA VAL A 15 -6.28 5.67 0.13
C VAL A 15 -5.06 6.06 -0.71
N LEU A 16 -4.98 5.61 -1.97
CA LEU A 16 -3.88 6.00 -2.87
C LEU A 16 -3.87 7.50 -3.17
N LYS A 17 -5.04 8.11 -3.41
CA LYS A 17 -5.14 9.55 -3.60
C LYS A 17 -4.77 10.33 -2.35
N ASP A 18 -5.22 9.88 -1.18
CA ASP A 18 -4.89 10.52 0.09
C ASP A 18 -3.38 10.46 0.36
N ILE A 19 -2.71 9.35 0.00
CA ILE A 19 -1.25 9.24 0.06
C ILE A 19 -0.59 10.19 -0.93
N ALA A 20 -1.03 10.23 -2.19
CA ALA A 20 -0.47 11.12 -3.22
C ALA A 20 -0.57 12.60 -2.82
N ASN A 21 -1.73 13.02 -2.34
CA ASN A 21 -1.98 14.38 -1.89
C ASN A 21 -1.23 14.70 -0.60
N GLY A 22 -1.18 13.76 0.35
CA GLY A 22 -0.37 13.92 1.55
C GLY A 22 1.13 14.05 1.24
N VAL A 23 1.65 13.31 0.26
CA VAL A 23 3.05 13.44 -0.18
C VAL A 23 3.32 14.82 -0.76
N THR A 24 2.47 15.28 -1.69
CA THR A 24 2.67 16.55 -2.41
C THR A 24 2.42 17.79 -1.55
N GLU A 25 1.51 17.70 -0.57
CA GLU A 25 1.27 18.78 0.39
C GLU A 25 2.42 18.94 1.39
N ASN A 26 3.01 17.83 1.83
CA ASN A 26 4.02 17.85 2.90
C ASN A 26 5.46 17.94 2.37
N TYR A 27 5.71 17.56 1.11
CA TYR A 27 7.06 17.51 0.54
C TYR A 27 7.07 18.08 -0.89
N SER A 28 7.79 19.18 -1.06
CA SER A 28 7.91 19.89 -2.36
C SER A 28 9.07 19.39 -3.23
N ASP A 29 9.96 18.58 -2.67
CA ASP A 29 11.20 18.08 -3.24
C ASP A 29 11.12 16.61 -3.70
N LEU A 30 10.01 15.92 -3.39
CA LEU A 30 9.76 14.54 -3.80
C LEU A 30 9.21 14.46 -5.24
N HIS A 31 9.71 13.52 -6.03
CA HIS A 31 9.15 13.22 -7.34
C HIS A 31 8.07 12.13 -7.21
N LEU A 32 6.80 12.51 -7.32
CA LEU A 32 5.67 11.58 -7.26
C LEU A 32 5.36 11.00 -8.65
N MET A 33 5.33 9.67 -8.73
CA MET A 33 4.89 8.90 -9.89
C MET A 33 3.73 7.98 -9.51
N VAL A 34 2.68 7.95 -10.32
CA VAL A 34 1.56 7.01 -10.19
C VAL A 34 1.52 6.12 -11.42
N VAL A 35 1.59 4.81 -11.20
CA VAL A 35 1.62 3.78 -12.25
C VAL A 35 0.36 2.94 -12.16
N LEU A 36 -0.54 3.09 -13.13
CA LEU A 36 -1.84 2.41 -13.17
C LEU A 36 -1.82 1.28 -14.20
N ILE A 37 -2.03 0.04 -13.77
CA ILE A 37 -1.92 -1.16 -14.59
C ILE A 37 -3.24 -1.91 -14.59
N GLY A 38 -3.86 -2.03 -15.75
CA GLY A 38 -5.10 -2.78 -15.97
C GLY A 38 -6.32 -2.19 -15.25
N GLU A 39 -6.28 -0.92 -14.88
CA GLU A 39 -7.43 -0.21 -14.28
C GLU A 39 -8.35 0.38 -15.35
N ARG A 40 -9.51 0.87 -14.92
CA ARG A 40 -10.51 1.40 -15.85
C ARG A 40 -10.17 2.81 -16.33
N PRO A 41 -10.47 3.19 -17.59
CA PRO A 41 -10.18 4.53 -18.11
C PRO A 41 -10.75 5.67 -17.26
N GLU A 42 -11.94 5.49 -16.68
CA GLU A 42 -12.54 6.49 -15.79
C GLU A 42 -11.76 6.65 -14.47
N GLU A 43 -11.17 5.57 -13.95
CA GLU A 43 -10.34 5.60 -12.73
C GLU A 43 -8.97 6.25 -13.01
N VAL A 44 -8.42 6.04 -14.21
CA VAL A 44 -7.19 6.73 -14.66
C VAL A 44 -7.43 8.24 -14.76
N THR A 45 -8.49 8.64 -15.46
CA THR A 45 -8.83 10.06 -15.65
C THR A 45 -9.07 10.75 -14.31
N ASP A 46 -9.74 10.06 -13.39
CA ASP A 46 -10.01 10.54 -12.04
C ASP A 46 -8.71 10.71 -11.23
N MET A 47 -7.74 9.79 -11.36
CA MET A 47 -6.42 9.91 -10.73
C MET A 47 -5.63 11.10 -11.29
N GLU A 48 -5.55 11.24 -12.62
CA GLU A 48 -4.84 12.35 -13.29
C GLU A 48 -5.32 13.73 -12.86
N ARG A 49 -6.62 13.86 -12.58
CA ARG A 49 -7.22 15.13 -12.14
C ARG A 49 -7.10 15.38 -10.64
N SER A 50 -6.84 14.33 -9.86
CA SER A 50 -6.90 14.41 -8.40
C SER A 50 -5.55 14.58 -7.72
N ILE A 51 -4.45 14.37 -8.45
CA ILE A 51 -3.10 14.33 -7.88
C ILE A 51 -2.14 15.21 -8.69
N ASP A 52 -1.23 15.90 -8.00
CA ASP A 52 -0.16 16.66 -8.61
C ASP A 52 1.10 15.78 -8.75
N GLY A 53 1.27 15.15 -9.91
CA GLY A 53 2.36 14.22 -10.12
C GLY A 53 2.33 13.56 -11.49
N GLU A 54 3.36 12.76 -11.78
CA GLU A 54 3.47 12.06 -13.04
C GLU A 54 2.58 10.81 -13.05
N VAL A 55 1.53 10.79 -13.88
CA VAL A 55 0.68 9.60 -14.06
C VAL A 55 1.08 8.86 -15.33
N SER A 56 1.35 7.56 -15.20
CA SER A 56 1.58 6.63 -16.30
C SER A 56 0.59 5.48 -16.20
N SER A 57 -0.14 5.19 -17.27
CA SER A 57 -1.18 4.14 -17.25
C SER A 57 -1.13 3.19 -18.44
N SER A 58 -1.61 1.98 -18.22
CA SER A 58 -2.04 1.05 -19.26
C SER A 58 -3.38 0.46 -18.80
N THR A 59 -4.48 0.90 -19.41
CA THR A 59 -5.85 0.51 -19.04
C THR A 59 -6.15 -0.94 -19.39
N PHE A 60 -7.24 -1.52 -18.85
CA PHE A 60 -7.54 -2.96 -19.02
C PHE A 60 -7.78 -3.42 -20.47
N ASP A 61 -8.08 -2.50 -21.38
CA ASP A 61 -8.31 -2.73 -22.80
C ASP A 61 -7.00 -2.81 -23.60
N GLU A 62 -5.87 -2.42 -23.01
CA GLU A 62 -4.55 -2.53 -23.62
C GLU A 62 -4.02 -3.98 -23.63
N PRO A 63 -3.17 -4.35 -24.61
CA PRO A 63 -2.53 -5.66 -24.63
C PRO A 63 -1.69 -5.92 -23.36
N VAL A 64 -1.69 -7.16 -22.86
CA VAL A 64 -0.98 -7.53 -21.62
C VAL A 64 0.53 -7.20 -21.66
N ARG A 65 1.17 -7.26 -22.83
CA ARG A 65 2.58 -6.84 -22.99
C ARG A 65 2.78 -5.35 -22.72
N GLN A 66 1.77 -4.52 -23.01
CA GLN A 66 1.82 -3.08 -22.77
C GLN A 66 1.83 -2.77 -21.26
N HIS A 67 1.08 -3.52 -20.45
CA HIS A 67 1.14 -3.42 -18.99
C HIS A 67 2.57 -3.62 -18.46
N CYS A 68 3.25 -4.67 -18.94
CA CYS A 68 4.62 -4.98 -18.54
C CYS A 68 5.57 -3.85 -18.98
N ARG A 69 5.43 -3.38 -20.22
CA ARG A 69 6.28 -2.32 -20.79
C ARG A 69 6.15 -0.99 -20.03
N VAL A 70 4.93 -0.56 -19.72
CA VAL A 70 4.68 0.69 -18.98
C VAL A 70 5.32 0.62 -17.59
N ALA A 71 5.16 -0.51 -16.89
CA ALA A 71 5.80 -0.71 -15.58
C ALA A 71 7.33 -0.70 -15.68
N GLU A 72 7.92 -1.37 -16.68
CA GLU A 72 9.37 -1.39 -16.88
C GLU A 72 9.94 0.01 -17.17
N MET A 73 9.26 0.79 -18.00
CA MET A 73 9.65 2.17 -18.32
C MET A 73 9.54 3.07 -17.09
N ALA A 74 8.45 2.98 -16.33
CA ALA A 74 8.26 3.75 -15.10
C ALA A 74 9.34 3.42 -14.06
N LEU A 75 9.68 2.15 -13.89
CA LEU A 75 10.75 1.73 -12.97
C LEU A 75 12.12 2.23 -13.42
N ALA A 76 12.42 2.13 -14.72
CA ALA A 76 13.69 2.61 -15.26
C ALA A 76 13.84 4.11 -15.02
N ARG A 77 12.77 4.88 -15.27
CA ARG A 77 12.72 6.31 -14.99
C ARG A 77 12.95 6.63 -13.51
N ALA A 78 12.20 5.99 -12.61
CA ALA A 78 12.37 6.19 -11.17
C ALA A 78 13.82 5.93 -10.71
N LYS A 79 14.46 4.87 -11.22
CA LYS A 79 15.87 4.58 -10.90
C LYS A 79 16.83 5.66 -11.38
N ARG A 80 16.64 6.21 -12.57
CA ARG A 80 17.49 7.29 -13.10
C ARG A 80 17.38 8.56 -12.27
N LEU A 81 16.17 8.90 -11.82
CA LEU A 81 15.94 10.05 -10.93
C LEU A 81 16.64 9.86 -9.58
N VAL A 82 16.54 8.65 -9.00
CA VAL A 82 17.21 8.29 -7.73
C VAL A 82 18.73 8.31 -7.84
N GLU A 83 19.28 7.82 -8.94
CA GLU A 83 20.73 7.92 -9.25
C GLU A 83 21.18 9.36 -9.45
N GLY A 84 20.26 10.26 -9.85
CA GLY A 84 20.48 11.70 -9.89
C GLY A 84 20.38 12.39 -8.53
N GLY A 85 20.16 11.64 -7.44
CA GLY A 85 20.06 12.16 -6.07
C GLY A 85 18.65 12.56 -5.63
N GLN A 86 17.61 12.26 -6.43
CA GLN A 86 16.23 12.62 -6.08
C GLN A 86 15.52 11.53 -5.27
N ASP A 87 14.69 11.95 -4.33
CA ASP A 87 13.75 11.07 -3.64
C ASP A 87 12.48 10.87 -4.48
N VAL A 88 12.16 9.62 -4.79
CA VAL A 88 11.07 9.25 -5.71
C VAL A 88 10.06 8.37 -4.99
N VAL A 89 8.78 8.74 -5.11
CA VAL A 89 7.65 7.93 -4.64
C VAL A 89 6.90 7.37 -5.84
N VAL A 90 6.78 6.05 -5.91
CA VAL A 90 5.98 5.35 -6.93
C VAL A 90 4.78 4.69 -6.27
N LEU A 91 3.59 5.14 -6.64
CA LEU A 91 2.33 4.50 -6.29
C LEU A 91 1.91 3.57 -7.42
N LEU A 92 1.97 2.25 -7.18
CA LEU A 92 1.65 1.23 -8.18
C LEU A 92 0.27 0.62 -7.92
N ASP A 93 -0.65 0.78 -8.87
CA ASP A 93 -1.98 0.20 -8.81
C ASP A 93 -2.25 -0.68 -10.03
N SER A 94 -2.01 -2.00 -10.01
CA SER A 94 -1.64 -2.82 -8.84
C SER A 94 -0.52 -3.81 -9.12
N ILE A 95 0.18 -4.23 -8.06
CA ILE A 95 1.16 -5.32 -8.11
C ILE A 95 0.49 -6.62 -8.58
N THR A 96 -0.74 -6.89 -8.13
CA THR A 96 -1.47 -8.10 -8.52
C THR A 96 -1.74 -8.15 -10.02
N ARG A 97 -2.22 -7.05 -10.61
CA ARG A 97 -2.46 -6.99 -12.06
C ARG A 97 -1.16 -7.06 -12.86
N LEU A 98 -0.08 -6.44 -12.37
CA LEU A 98 1.24 -6.56 -12.98
C LEU A 98 1.77 -8.00 -12.95
N ALA A 99 1.64 -8.70 -11.84
CA ALA A 99 2.04 -10.10 -11.71
C ALA A 99 1.23 -11.03 -12.63
N ARG A 100 -0.08 -10.82 -12.73
CA ARG A 100 -0.93 -11.51 -13.70
C ARG A 100 -0.49 -11.24 -15.13
N ALA A 101 -0.10 -10.00 -15.46
CA ALA A 101 0.37 -9.65 -16.78
C ALA A 101 1.68 -10.37 -17.15
N TYR A 102 2.63 -10.47 -16.22
CA TYR A 102 3.84 -11.26 -16.43
C TYR A 102 3.54 -12.76 -16.58
N ASN A 103 2.57 -13.30 -15.84
CA ASN A 103 2.19 -14.71 -15.95
C ASN A 103 1.64 -15.10 -17.33
N LEU A 104 1.04 -14.14 -18.05
CA LEU A 104 0.51 -14.36 -19.40
C LEU A 104 1.53 -14.07 -20.51
N THR A 105 2.67 -13.46 -20.20
CA THR A 105 3.64 -13.00 -21.20
C THR A 105 4.97 -13.74 -21.15
N VAL A 106 5.35 -14.25 -19.99
CA VAL A 106 6.59 -15.03 -19.80
C VAL A 106 6.45 -16.41 -20.44
N GLN A 107 7.54 -16.91 -21.02
CA GLN A 107 7.59 -18.28 -21.53
C GLN A 107 7.48 -19.27 -20.36
N PRO A 108 6.59 -20.27 -20.42
CA PRO A 108 6.43 -21.22 -19.32
C PRO A 108 7.75 -21.92 -18.98
N SER A 109 8.08 -21.96 -17.70
CA SER A 109 9.24 -22.66 -17.14
C SER A 109 9.05 -24.18 -17.09
N GLY A 110 7.82 -24.66 -17.37
CA GLY A 110 7.41 -26.05 -17.19
C GLY A 110 7.07 -26.41 -15.74
N ARG A 111 7.11 -25.45 -14.81
CA ARG A 111 6.68 -25.62 -13.42
C ARG A 111 5.54 -24.65 -13.11
N THR A 112 4.56 -25.13 -12.34
CA THR A 112 3.39 -24.34 -11.99
C THR A 112 3.17 -24.38 -10.48
N LEU A 113 3.06 -23.21 -9.86
CA LEU A 113 2.66 -23.04 -8.47
C LEU A 113 1.15 -23.19 -8.32
N SER A 114 0.68 -23.22 -7.08
CA SER A 114 -0.76 -23.17 -6.78
C SER A 114 -1.40 -21.95 -7.48
N GLY A 115 -2.61 -22.13 -8.01
CA GLY A 115 -3.32 -21.07 -8.72
C GLY A 115 -2.89 -20.83 -10.18
N GLY A 116 -2.06 -21.70 -10.77
CA GLY A 116 -1.70 -21.60 -12.19
C GLY A 116 -0.62 -20.55 -12.49
N LEU A 117 0.16 -20.19 -11.47
CA LEU A 117 1.21 -19.18 -11.56
C LEU A 117 2.56 -19.83 -11.88
N ASP A 118 3.22 -19.37 -12.92
CA ASP A 118 4.60 -19.77 -13.22
C ASP A 118 5.57 -19.05 -12.28
N PRO A 119 6.48 -19.76 -11.56
CA PRO A 119 7.45 -19.11 -10.68
C PRO A 119 8.30 -18.03 -11.38
N SER A 120 8.62 -18.23 -12.66
CA SER A 120 9.43 -17.29 -13.44
C SER A 120 8.70 -15.97 -13.70
N ALA A 121 7.36 -15.99 -13.74
CA ALA A 121 6.52 -14.81 -13.92
C ALA A 121 6.54 -13.87 -12.70
N LEU A 122 6.88 -14.37 -11.51
CA LEU A 122 7.01 -13.54 -10.31
C LEU A 122 8.32 -12.76 -10.27
N TYR A 123 9.34 -13.16 -11.04
CA TYR A 123 10.65 -12.52 -10.98
C TYR A 123 10.61 -11.04 -11.37
N PRO A 124 10.04 -10.63 -12.53
CA PRO A 124 10.02 -9.21 -12.90
C PRO A 124 9.26 -8.31 -11.93
N PRO A 125 8.03 -8.62 -11.46
CA PRO A 125 7.34 -7.76 -10.52
C PRO A 125 7.97 -7.79 -9.11
N LYS A 126 8.59 -8.90 -8.68
CA LYS A 126 9.42 -8.90 -7.45
C LYS A 126 10.61 -7.97 -7.59
N ARG A 127 11.27 -7.95 -8.76
CA ARG A 127 12.38 -7.03 -9.05
C ARG A 127 11.90 -5.58 -9.10
N PHE A 128 10.70 -5.32 -9.63
CA PHE A 128 10.07 -4.00 -9.57
C PHE A 128 9.88 -3.56 -8.12
N PHE A 129 9.15 -4.35 -7.33
CA PHE A 129 8.83 -3.98 -5.96
C PHE A 129 10.09 -3.89 -5.07
N GLY A 130 11.01 -4.84 -5.22
CA GLY A 130 12.30 -4.87 -4.52
C GLY A 130 13.31 -3.82 -4.97
N ALA A 131 13.00 -3.01 -5.99
CA ALA A 131 13.81 -1.85 -6.33
C ALA A 131 13.74 -0.78 -5.23
N ALA A 132 12.61 -0.66 -4.53
CA ALA A 132 12.43 0.29 -3.45
C ALA A 132 13.45 0.09 -2.32
N ARG A 133 14.21 1.14 -2.04
CA ARG A 133 15.29 1.19 -1.04
C ARG A 133 15.66 2.63 -0.74
N ASN A 134 16.20 2.86 0.46
CA ASN A 134 16.91 4.09 0.79
C ASN A 134 18.39 3.90 0.42
N LEU A 135 19.02 4.86 -0.27
CA LEU A 135 20.45 4.81 -0.59
C LEU A 135 21.21 5.75 0.36
N GLU A 136 22.39 5.36 0.80
CA GLU A 136 23.21 6.21 1.69
C GLU A 136 23.84 7.39 0.96
N GLU A 137 24.24 7.19 -0.30
CA GLU A 137 24.97 8.18 -1.11
C GLU A 137 24.13 8.72 -2.29
N GLY A 138 22.80 8.56 -2.24
CA GLY A 138 21.89 9.01 -3.29
C GLY A 138 20.52 9.37 -2.72
N GLY A 139 19.51 9.51 -3.58
CA GLY A 139 18.13 9.66 -3.14
C GLY A 139 17.52 8.34 -2.66
N SER A 140 16.22 8.34 -2.40
CA SER A 140 15.47 7.16 -2.00
C SER A 140 14.41 6.78 -3.04
N LEU A 141 14.16 5.47 -3.17
CA LEU A 141 13.04 4.95 -3.95
C LEU A 141 12.00 4.34 -3.01
N THR A 142 10.87 5.03 -2.86
CA THR A 142 9.71 4.51 -2.15
C THR A 142 8.73 3.93 -3.17
N ILE A 143 8.39 2.65 -3.05
CA ILE A 143 7.30 2.03 -3.81
C ILE A 143 6.21 1.61 -2.81
N ILE A 144 4.99 2.08 -3.07
CA ILE A 144 3.77 1.61 -2.42
C ILE A 144 2.90 0.98 -3.50
N GLY A 145 2.76 -0.34 -3.45
CA GLY A 145 1.95 -1.08 -4.40
C GLY A 145 0.68 -1.60 -3.77
N THR A 146 -0.42 -1.62 -4.51
CA THR A 146 -1.64 -2.28 -4.06
C THR A 146 -1.60 -3.76 -4.39
N CYS A 147 -2.11 -4.57 -3.48
CA CYS A 147 -2.26 -6.00 -3.65
C CYS A 147 -3.71 -6.40 -3.37
N LEU A 148 -4.34 -7.09 -4.31
CA LEU A 148 -5.70 -7.60 -4.15
C LEU A 148 -5.68 -8.89 -3.34
N VAL A 149 -6.59 -8.98 -2.37
CA VAL A 149 -6.86 -10.19 -1.56
C VAL A 149 -8.37 -10.46 -1.53
N ASP A 150 -8.78 -11.62 -1.03
CA ASP A 150 -10.20 -12.01 -0.93
C ASP A 150 -10.96 -11.91 -2.26
N THR A 151 -10.28 -12.14 -3.38
CA THR A 151 -10.84 -12.08 -4.75
C THR A 151 -11.51 -13.40 -5.15
N GLY A 152 -11.29 -14.47 -4.38
CA GLY A 152 -11.65 -15.84 -4.75
C GLY A 152 -10.67 -16.51 -5.71
N SER A 153 -9.60 -15.82 -6.13
CA SER A 153 -8.56 -16.36 -7.00
C SER A 153 -7.38 -16.87 -6.17
N ARG A 154 -7.11 -18.19 -6.26
CA ARG A 154 -5.92 -18.78 -5.61
C ARG A 154 -4.61 -18.17 -6.11
N MET A 155 -4.58 -17.70 -7.35
CA MET A 155 -3.43 -16.99 -7.91
C MET A 155 -3.12 -15.71 -7.15
N ASP A 156 -4.15 -14.94 -6.76
CA ASP A 156 -3.96 -13.68 -6.05
C ASP A 156 -3.46 -13.92 -4.62
N ASP A 157 -3.97 -14.95 -3.94
CA ASP A 157 -3.47 -15.36 -2.63
C ASP A 157 -1.96 -15.68 -2.69
N VAL A 158 -1.54 -16.44 -3.71
CA VAL A 158 -0.12 -16.80 -3.88
C VAL A 158 0.71 -15.56 -4.22
N ILE A 159 0.22 -14.67 -5.10
CA ILE A 159 0.90 -13.41 -5.38
C ILE A 159 1.09 -12.63 -4.08
N TYR A 160 0.04 -12.44 -3.28
CA TYR A 160 0.12 -11.70 -2.03
C TYR A 160 1.17 -12.28 -1.08
N GLU A 161 1.17 -13.60 -0.84
CA GLU A 161 2.16 -14.24 0.04
C GLU A 161 3.61 -14.03 -0.44
N GLU A 162 3.84 -14.10 -1.75
CA GLU A 162 5.16 -13.89 -2.36
C GLU A 162 5.66 -12.43 -2.23
N PHE A 163 4.74 -11.46 -2.28
CA PHE A 163 5.07 -10.04 -2.10
C PHE A 163 5.14 -9.61 -0.65
N LYS A 164 4.38 -10.25 0.26
CA LYS A 164 4.43 -10.03 1.70
C LYS A 164 5.84 -10.26 2.25
N GLY A 165 6.48 -11.35 1.86
CA GLY A 165 7.87 -11.64 2.24
C GLY A 165 8.88 -10.64 1.66
N THR A 166 8.51 -9.96 0.56
CA THR A 166 9.34 -8.95 -0.08
C THR A 166 9.16 -7.58 0.60
N GLY A 167 7.95 -7.19 1.01
CA GLY A 167 7.63 -5.88 1.60
C GLY A 167 8.23 -5.63 2.99
N ASN A 168 8.22 -4.37 3.42
CA ASN A 168 8.54 -4.00 4.80
C ASN A 168 7.47 -3.12 5.48
N MET A 169 6.39 -2.79 4.78
CA MET A 169 5.19 -2.17 5.35
C MET A 169 3.95 -2.83 4.71
N GLU A 170 2.93 -3.08 5.52
CA GLU A 170 1.63 -3.60 5.10
C GLU A 170 0.52 -2.74 5.73
N LEU A 171 -0.33 -2.16 4.88
CA LEU A 171 -1.58 -1.49 5.26
C LEU A 171 -2.75 -2.34 4.77
N LEU A 172 -3.47 -2.96 5.70
CA LEU A 172 -4.57 -3.86 5.38
C LEU A 172 -5.90 -3.10 5.41
N LEU A 173 -6.68 -3.24 4.34
CA LEU A 173 -8.06 -2.77 4.29
C LEU A 173 -9.02 -3.92 4.63
N SER A 174 -10.02 -3.63 5.45
CA SER A 174 -10.99 -4.61 5.91
C SER A 174 -12.32 -4.47 5.19
N ARG A 175 -12.74 -5.54 4.51
CA ARG A 175 -14.10 -5.66 3.95
C ARG A 175 -15.17 -5.47 5.04
N ARG A 176 -14.93 -5.98 6.24
CA ARG A 176 -15.87 -5.90 7.36
C ARG A 176 -16.08 -4.47 7.85
N LEU A 177 -15.01 -3.69 7.95
CA LEU A 177 -15.09 -2.26 8.28
C LEU A 177 -15.87 -1.49 7.21
N GLN A 178 -15.56 -1.77 5.94
CA GLN A 178 -16.22 -1.16 4.80
C GLN A 178 -17.73 -1.45 4.76
N GLU A 179 -18.14 -2.72 4.96
CA GLU A 179 -19.56 -3.14 4.97
C GLU A 179 -20.34 -2.44 6.10
N ARG A 180 -19.67 -2.15 7.22
CA ARG A 180 -20.23 -1.35 8.33
C ARG A 180 -20.10 0.16 8.15
N ARG A 181 -19.62 0.62 6.99
CA ARG A 181 -19.40 2.04 6.65
C ARG A 181 -18.44 2.76 7.60
N ILE A 182 -17.44 2.05 8.09
CA ILE A 182 -16.35 2.60 8.91
C ILE A 182 -15.19 2.92 7.97
N PHE A 183 -14.90 4.21 7.82
CA PHE A 183 -13.84 4.73 6.94
C PHE A 183 -12.88 5.65 7.72
N PRO A 184 -11.57 5.61 7.40
CA PRO A 184 -10.92 4.68 6.46
C PRO A 184 -10.98 3.24 6.97
N ALA A 185 -11.13 2.26 6.07
CA ALA A 185 -11.36 0.86 6.43
C ALA A 185 -10.07 0.12 6.87
N PHE A 186 -9.23 0.77 7.68
CA PHE A 186 -7.92 0.27 8.08
C PHE A 186 -8.03 -0.80 9.17
N ASP A 187 -7.48 -1.96 8.89
CA ASP A 187 -7.25 -3.00 9.89
C ASP A 187 -5.99 -2.66 10.68
N ILE A 188 -6.17 -1.86 11.75
CA ILE A 188 -5.07 -1.35 12.57
C ILE A 188 -4.27 -2.50 13.19
N GLU A 189 -4.96 -3.56 13.62
CA GLU A 189 -4.34 -4.72 14.28
C GLU A 189 -3.36 -5.45 13.35
N ARG A 190 -3.77 -5.70 12.10
CA ARG A 190 -2.94 -6.46 11.16
C ARG A 190 -1.96 -5.61 10.36
N SER A 191 -2.18 -4.29 10.28
CA SER A 191 -1.27 -3.36 9.60
C SER A 191 0.00 -3.13 10.43
N SER A 192 1.16 -3.10 9.77
CA SER A 192 2.46 -2.94 10.43
C SER A 192 3.56 -2.44 9.50
N THR A 193 4.61 -1.89 10.10
CA THR A 193 5.86 -1.53 9.41
C THR A 193 7.03 -2.13 10.17
N ARG A 194 7.95 -2.80 9.45
CA ARG A 194 9.19 -3.32 10.06
C ARG A 194 10.11 -2.16 10.38
N ARG A 195 10.81 -2.26 11.52
CA ARG A 195 11.78 -1.25 11.98
C ARG A 195 11.19 0.16 12.10
N GLU A 196 9.95 0.25 12.59
CA GLU A 196 9.29 1.53 12.87
C GLU A 196 10.01 2.36 13.95
N ASP A 197 10.90 1.74 14.74
CA ASP A 197 11.84 2.40 15.65
C ASP A 197 12.79 3.39 14.96
N LEU A 198 13.00 3.24 13.65
CA LEU A 198 13.80 4.16 12.85
C LEU A 198 12.99 5.33 12.28
N LEU A 199 11.65 5.26 12.37
CA LEU A 199 10.74 6.20 11.72
C LEU A 199 10.00 7.09 12.73
N LEU A 200 9.73 6.56 13.92
CA LEU A 200 9.03 7.25 15.00
C LEU A 200 10.01 7.57 16.13
N SER A 201 9.83 8.71 16.79
CA SER A 201 10.57 9.00 18.02
C SER A 201 10.21 8.00 19.13
N GLY A 202 11.09 7.84 20.12
CA GLY A 202 10.85 6.88 21.22
C GLY A 202 9.56 7.15 22.00
N ASP A 203 9.19 8.42 22.19
CA ASP A 203 7.94 8.82 22.84
C ASP A 203 6.71 8.48 21.96
N GLU A 204 6.74 8.84 20.68
CA GLU A 204 5.67 8.51 19.73
C GLU A 204 5.46 7.00 19.63
N LEU A 205 6.53 6.23 19.51
CA LEU A 205 6.47 4.77 19.41
C LEU A 205 5.83 4.16 20.66
N ALA A 206 6.22 4.62 21.85
CA ALA A 206 5.63 4.15 23.10
C ALA A 206 4.12 4.43 23.16
N ARG A 207 3.69 5.61 22.70
CA ARG A 207 2.25 5.97 22.63
C ARG A 207 1.50 5.15 21.60
N VAL A 208 2.07 4.91 20.42
CA VAL A 208 1.49 4.03 19.40
C VAL A 208 1.30 2.62 19.96
N TYR A 209 2.27 2.08 20.70
CA TYR A 209 2.13 0.78 21.35
C TYR A 209 1.06 0.75 22.42
N THR A 210 0.91 1.82 23.20
CA THR A 210 -0.21 1.96 24.13
C THR A 210 -1.54 1.94 23.39
N MET A 211 -1.69 2.71 22.31
CA MET A 211 -2.90 2.73 21.49
C MET A 211 -3.23 1.33 20.94
N ARG A 212 -2.23 0.58 20.43
CA ARG A 212 -2.43 -0.78 19.95
C ARG A 212 -2.85 -1.75 21.06
N ARG A 213 -2.26 -1.66 22.26
CA ARG A 213 -2.69 -2.45 23.44
C ARG A 213 -4.13 -2.14 23.84
N MET A 214 -4.51 -0.86 23.85
CA MET A 214 -5.88 -0.45 24.15
C MET A 214 -6.87 -0.99 23.12
N LEU A 215 -6.53 -0.97 21.84
CA LEU A 215 -7.34 -1.61 20.80
C LEU A 215 -7.54 -3.11 21.07
N GLY A 216 -6.46 -3.82 21.44
CA GLY A 216 -6.53 -5.24 21.82
C GLY A 216 -7.44 -5.47 23.04
N HIS A 217 -7.28 -4.69 24.10
CA HIS A 217 -8.14 -4.78 25.30
C HIS A 217 -9.62 -4.49 25.01
N LEU A 218 -9.91 -3.55 24.10
CA LEU A 218 -11.28 -3.32 23.65
C LEU A 218 -11.82 -4.56 22.94
N MET A 219 -11.04 -5.21 22.09
CA MET A 219 -11.46 -6.43 21.38
C MET A 219 -11.67 -7.63 22.30
N ASP A 220 -10.96 -7.71 23.43
CA ASP A 220 -11.18 -8.73 24.47
C ASP A 220 -12.46 -8.49 25.29
N THR A 221 -13.04 -7.29 25.23
CA THR A 221 -14.25 -6.94 25.98
C THR A 221 -15.48 -7.56 25.33
N PRO A 222 -16.34 -8.30 26.09
CA PRO A 222 -17.54 -8.91 25.53
C PRO A 222 -18.44 -7.89 24.81
N GLY A 223 -18.80 -8.19 23.55
CA GLY A 223 -19.63 -7.31 22.71
C GLY A 223 -18.84 -6.34 21.83
N TYR A 224 -17.52 -6.28 21.96
CA TYR A 224 -16.66 -5.57 21.03
C TYR A 224 -16.08 -6.51 19.97
N ASP A 225 -15.94 -5.99 18.75
CA ASP A 225 -15.22 -6.64 17.66
C ASP A 225 -14.27 -5.62 17.01
N ILE A 226 -13.38 -6.03 16.09
CA ILE A 226 -12.46 -5.07 15.42
C ILE A 226 -13.18 -3.84 14.82
N SER A 227 -14.45 -3.94 14.43
CA SER A 227 -15.20 -2.80 13.87
C SER A 227 -15.62 -1.81 14.93
N SER A 228 -16.21 -2.27 16.04
CA SER A 228 -16.57 -1.35 17.13
C SER A 228 -15.33 -0.76 17.81
N ALA A 229 -14.27 -1.56 17.97
CA ALA A 229 -12.99 -1.09 18.52
C ALA A 229 -12.34 -0.04 17.61
N THR A 230 -12.27 -0.29 16.29
CA THR A 230 -11.73 0.69 15.32
C THR A 230 -12.60 1.96 15.28
N ALA A 231 -13.93 1.83 15.32
CA ALA A 231 -14.82 2.97 15.36
C ALA A 231 -14.62 3.83 16.62
N ALA A 232 -14.37 3.21 17.78
CA ALA A 232 -14.05 3.92 19.01
C ALA A 232 -12.73 4.70 18.92
N VAL A 233 -11.69 4.10 18.31
CA VAL A 233 -10.43 4.79 18.02
C VAL A 233 -10.67 6.01 17.13
N PHE A 234 -11.39 5.84 16.01
CA PHE A 234 -11.69 6.97 15.11
C PHE A 234 -12.54 8.05 15.77
N GLN A 235 -13.49 7.69 16.63
CA GLN A 235 -14.28 8.66 17.37
C GLN A 235 -13.39 9.51 18.28
N ARG A 236 -12.42 8.90 18.97
CA ARG A 236 -11.45 9.65 19.79
C ARG A 236 -10.54 10.53 18.94
N MET A 237 -10.02 10.01 17.82
CA MET A 237 -9.18 10.79 16.89
C MET A 237 -9.90 12.05 16.39
N ARG A 238 -11.19 11.94 16.02
CA ARG A 238 -12.02 13.08 15.58
C ARG A 238 -12.20 14.16 16.64
N GLY A 239 -12.01 13.84 17.91
CA GLY A 239 -12.07 14.80 19.02
C GLY A 239 -10.81 15.67 19.15
N THR A 240 -9.77 15.40 18.37
CA THR A 240 -8.46 16.07 18.46
C THR A 240 -8.06 16.70 17.13
N LYS A 241 -7.17 17.70 17.17
CA LYS A 241 -6.70 18.40 15.97
C LYS A 241 -5.49 17.73 15.32
N THR A 242 -4.68 17.02 16.11
CA THR A 242 -3.41 16.43 15.65
C THR A 242 -3.25 15.01 16.17
N ASN A 243 -2.49 14.20 15.45
CA ASN A 243 -2.16 12.83 15.88
C ASN A 243 -1.41 12.83 17.23
N TYR A 244 -0.58 13.84 17.49
CA TYR A 244 0.13 13.96 18.76
C TYR A 244 -0.84 14.18 19.93
N GLU A 245 -1.77 15.12 19.80
CA GLU A 245 -2.82 15.37 20.81
C GLU A 245 -3.67 14.12 21.06
N PHE A 246 -4.04 13.40 20.00
CA PHE A 246 -4.73 12.11 20.10
C PHE A 246 -3.92 11.10 20.92
N LEU A 247 -2.66 10.85 20.55
CA LEU A 247 -1.79 9.89 21.23
C LEU A 247 -1.52 10.29 22.68
N GLU A 248 -1.43 11.59 22.97
CA GLU A 248 -1.30 12.12 24.33
C GLU A 248 -2.55 11.83 25.17
N SER A 249 -3.75 12.04 24.61
CA SER A 249 -5.02 11.81 25.31
C SER A 249 -5.17 10.37 25.81
N LEU A 250 -4.69 9.38 25.03
CA LEU A 250 -4.76 7.96 25.39
C LEU A 250 -3.90 7.58 26.58
N THR A 251 -2.78 8.29 26.78
CA THR A 251 -1.89 8.04 27.93
C THR A 251 -2.36 8.74 29.21
N LYS A 252 -3.07 9.86 29.08
CA LYS A 252 -3.64 10.57 30.25
C LYS A 252 -4.77 9.77 30.89
N ASP A 253 -5.60 9.09 30.10
CA ASP A 253 -6.68 8.23 30.62
C ASP A 253 -6.17 7.01 31.43
N MET A 254 -4.87 6.71 31.40
CA MET A 254 -4.25 5.60 32.14
C MET A 254 -3.59 6.02 33.47
N MET A 255 -3.43 7.32 33.72
CA MET A 255 -2.88 7.88 34.97
C MET A 255 -3.99 8.41 35.86
#